data_AF-A0AAV8WUJ9-F1
#
_entry.id   AF-A0AAV8WUJ9-F1
#
_cell.length_a   1.000
_cell.length_b   1.000
_cell.length_c   1.000
_cell.angle_alpha   90.00
_cell.angle_beta   90.00
_cell.angle_gamma   90.00
#
_symmetry.space_group_name_H-M   'P 1'
#
loop_
_entity.id
_entity.type
_entity.pdbx_description
1 polymer ?
#
loop_
_entity_poly.entity_id
_entity_poly.type
_entity_poly.pdbx_seq_one_letter_code
_entity_poly.pdbx_strand_id
1 'polypeptide(L)'
;MKTSSFKSQQKWEVDLSSEEKAEIALDIFEKSKLNFLVRFGKYLKQDQLQYFQQFTESYEPDNAEIGLVLKELYRNVSESTHQVSVKNRRYAALLQMVEDDTYFSEIEMMKRNPLLYEQLVGQYLTEEEKKGEG
;
A
#
# COMPACT_ATOMS: atom_id res chain seq x y z
N MET A 1 6.23 7.68 1.00
CA MET A 1 6.88 6.44 0.48
C MET A 1 8.35 6.50 0.84
N LYS A 2 8.91 5.51 1.55
CA LYS A 2 10.38 5.40 1.68
C LYS A 2 10.90 4.90 0.33
N THR A 3 11.63 5.71 -0.42
CA THR A 3 12.34 5.32 -1.65
C THR A 3 13.57 4.51 -1.29
N SER A 4 13.87 3.44 -2.05
CA SER A 4 15.18 2.79 -1.90
C SER A 4 16.23 3.67 -2.54
N SER A 5 17.30 3.97 -1.81
CA SER A 5 18.42 4.75 -2.35
C SER A 5 19.27 3.83 -3.23
N PHE A 6 19.27 4.10 -4.54
CA PHE A 6 20.13 3.43 -5.52
C PHE A 6 21.58 3.90 -5.35
N LYS A 7 21.78 5.21 -5.13
CA LYS A 7 23.05 5.81 -4.75
C LYS A 7 22.82 7.00 -3.81
N SER A 8 23.84 7.39 -3.05
CA SER A 8 23.81 8.60 -2.22
C SER A 8 23.93 9.83 -3.13
N GLN A 9 22.80 10.38 -3.58
CA GLN A 9 22.77 11.60 -4.38
C GLN A 9 22.69 12.84 -3.49
N GLN A 10 23.48 13.86 -3.82
CA GLN A 10 23.33 15.19 -3.24
C GLN A 10 22.09 15.88 -3.83
N LYS A 11 21.47 16.80 -3.07
CA LYS A 11 20.25 17.52 -3.47
C LYS A 11 20.38 18.29 -4.80
N TRP A 12 21.60 18.59 -5.23
CA TRP A 12 21.91 19.36 -6.43
C TRP A 12 22.19 18.49 -7.66
N GLU A 13 22.24 17.17 -7.49
CA GLU A 13 22.42 16.24 -8.61
C GLU A 13 21.10 16.04 -9.36
N VAL A 14 21.21 15.75 -10.65
CA VAL A 14 20.07 15.34 -11.47
C VAL A 14 19.56 13.98 -10.98
N ASP A 15 18.24 13.84 -10.95
CA ASP A 15 17.60 12.58 -10.60
C ASP A 15 18.02 11.48 -11.58
N LEU A 16 18.36 10.31 -11.04
CA LEU A 16 18.70 9.14 -11.85
C LEU A 16 17.55 8.74 -12.79
N SER A 17 17.90 8.44 -14.04
CA SER A 17 16.96 7.85 -15.00
C SER A 17 16.54 6.44 -14.59
N SER A 18 15.51 5.91 -15.23
CA SER A 18 15.06 4.54 -15.00
C SER A 18 16.12 3.53 -15.41
N GLU A 19 16.85 3.80 -16.48
CA GLU A 19 17.93 2.97 -17.02
C GLU A 19 19.12 2.94 -16.06
N GLU A 20 19.56 4.10 -15.56
CA GLU A 20 20.67 4.16 -14.59
C GLU A 20 20.33 3.45 -13.28
N LYS A 21 19.08 3.58 -12.81
CA LYS A 21 18.59 2.83 -11.63
C LYS A 21 18.65 1.33 -11.86
N ALA A 22 18.26 0.87 -13.06
CA ALA A 22 18.30 -0.55 -13.42
C ALA A 22 19.74 -1.06 -13.45
N GLU A 23 20.67 -0.30 -14.03
CA GLU A 23 22.09 -0.67 -14.08
C GLU A 23 22.70 -0.78 -12.69
N ILE A 24 22.44 0.21 -11.80
CA ILE A 24 22.89 0.16 -10.41
C ILE A 24 22.31 -1.04 -9.66
N ALA A 25 21.02 -1.32 -9.86
CA ALA A 25 20.37 -2.46 -9.22
C ALA A 25 20.96 -3.78 -9.70
N LEU A 26 21.27 -3.90 -10.99
CA LEU A 26 21.91 -5.08 -11.57
C LEU A 26 23.33 -5.28 -11.03
N ASP A 27 24.14 -4.21 -10.95
CA ASP A 27 25.49 -4.28 -10.36
C ASP A 27 25.45 -4.76 -8.89
N ILE A 28 24.51 -4.25 -8.09
CA ILE A 28 24.31 -4.72 -6.72
C ILE A 28 23.88 -6.19 -6.69
N PHE A 29 22.97 -6.58 -7.58
CA PHE A 29 22.51 -7.97 -7.69
C PHE A 29 23.66 -8.92 -8.04
N GLU A 30 24.48 -8.59 -9.03
CA GLU A 30 25.61 -9.43 -9.43
C GLU A 30 26.63 -9.58 -8.31
N LYS A 31 26.95 -8.49 -7.60
CA LYS A 31 27.89 -8.49 -6.47
C LYS A 31 27.39 -9.25 -5.25
N SER A 32 26.13 -9.09 -4.87
CA SER A 32 25.57 -9.76 -3.69
C SER A 32 24.05 -9.83 -3.75
N LYS A 33 23.55 -11.06 -3.87
CA LYS A 33 22.12 -11.37 -3.89
C LYS A 33 21.44 -10.95 -2.57
N LEU A 34 22.14 -11.14 -1.44
CA LEU A 34 21.69 -10.71 -0.13
C LEU A 34 21.50 -9.18 -0.07
N ASN A 35 22.52 -8.40 -0.45
CA ASN A 35 22.42 -6.93 -0.39
C ASN A 35 21.32 -6.40 -1.30
N PHE A 36 21.14 -7.01 -2.47
CA PHE A 36 20.02 -6.69 -3.35
C PHE A 36 18.67 -6.90 -2.66
N LEU A 37 18.45 -8.06 -2.03
CA LEU A 37 17.21 -8.36 -1.31
C LEU A 37 16.97 -7.41 -0.13
N VAL A 38 17.99 -7.09 0.66
CA VAL A 38 17.87 -6.16 1.78
C VAL A 38 17.44 -4.76 1.30
N ARG A 39 17.96 -4.30 0.17
CA ARG A 39 17.64 -2.96 -0.37
C ARG A 39 16.32 -2.93 -1.12
N PHE A 40 16.09 -3.90 -2.00
CA PHE A 40 15.03 -3.84 -3.00
C PHE A 40 13.95 -4.90 -2.81
N GLY A 41 14.19 -5.92 -1.99
CA GLY A 41 13.31 -7.09 -1.85
C GLY A 41 11.88 -6.74 -1.44
N LYS A 42 11.66 -5.69 -0.62
CA LYS A 42 10.32 -5.25 -0.22
C LYS A 42 9.45 -4.68 -1.35
N TYR A 43 10.05 -4.35 -2.49
CA TYR A 43 9.34 -3.87 -3.68
C TYR A 43 9.11 -4.98 -4.72
N LEU A 44 9.65 -6.17 -4.48
CA LEU A 44 9.48 -7.32 -5.37
C LEU A 44 8.14 -7.99 -5.10
N LYS A 45 7.56 -8.55 -6.17
CA LYS A 45 6.39 -9.41 -6.11
C LYS A 45 6.78 -10.84 -5.66
N GLN A 46 5.79 -11.63 -5.27
CA GLN A 46 6.00 -12.98 -4.76
C GLN A 46 6.71 -13.92 -5.75
N ASP A 47 6.35 -13.84 -7.03
CA ASP A 47 6.96 -14.55 -8.15
C ASP A 47 8.43 -14.14 -8.36
N GLN A 48 8.72 -12.85 -8.24
CA GLN A 48 10.09 -12.34 -8.33
C GLN A 48 10.94 -12.76 -7.13
N LEU A 49 10.37 -12.83 -5.93
CA LEU A 49 11.07 -13.35 -4.74
C LEU A 49 11.36 -14.85 -4.88
N GLN A 50 10.51 -15.60 -5.57
CA GLN A 50 10.68 -17.05 -5.78
C GLN A 50 11.96 -17.37 -6.55
N TYR A 51 12.36 -16.50 -7.49
CA TYR A 51 13.62 -16.64 -8.20
C TYR A 51 14.84 -16.72 -7.26
N PHE A 52 14.79 -16.09 -6.08
CA PHE A 52 15.90 -16.09 -5.15
C PHE A 52 16.01 -17.36 -4.30
N GLN A 53 14.99 -18.23 -4.30
CA GLN A 53 15.03 -19.51 -3.58
C GLN A 53 16.17 -20.41 -4.08
N GLN A 54 16.53 -20.33 -5.37
CA GLN A 54 17.65 -21.09 -5.90
C GLN A 54 18.99 -20.75 -5.22
N PHE A 55 19.10 -19.56 -4.60
CA PHE A 55 20.31 -19.12 -3.90
C PHE A 55 20.35 -19.54 -2.42
N THR A 56 19.29 -20.15 -1.90
CA THR A 56 19.29 -20.69 -0.53
C THR A 56 19.84 -22.11 -0.47
N GLU A 57 19.76 -22.84 -1.57
CA GLU A 57 20.26 -24.21 -1.72
C GLU A 57 21.61 -24.27 -2.46
N SER A 58 22.10 -23.12 -2.94
CA SER A 58 23.38 -23.01 -3.65
C SER A 58 24.57 -22.85 -2.69
N TYR A 59 25.78 -22.93 -3.26
CA TYR A 59 27.04 -22.62 -2.58
C TYR A 59 27.32 -21.10 -2.48
N GLU A 60 26.29 -20.26 -2.52
CA GLU A 60 26.45 -18.83 -2.24
C GLU A 60 26.95 -18.66 -0.80
N PRO A 61 27.95 -17.77 -0.56
CA PRO A 61 28.50 -17.56 0.78
C PRO A 61 27.44 -17.17 1.83
N ASP A 62 26.41 -16.46 1.38
CA ASP A 62 25.36 -15.87 2.22
C ASP A 62 24.01 -16.62 2.12
N ASN A 63 24.03 -17.91 1.74
CA ASN A 63 22.81 -18.66 1.41
C ASN A 63 21.79 -18.72 2.57
N ALA A 64 22.26 -18.85 3.81
CA ALA A 64 21.43 -18.92 5.01
C ALA A 64 20.75 -17.57 5.29
N GLU A 65 21.49 -16.47 5.19
CA GLU A 65 21.01 -15.11 5.36
C GLU A 65 19.99 -14.75 4.28
N ILE A 66 20.24 -15.15 3.03
CA ILE A 66 19.28 -15.00 1.93
C ILE A 66 17.96 -15.69 2.30
N GLY A 67 18.02 -16.93 2.82
CA GLY A 67 16.83 -17.66 3.26
C GLY A 67 16.04 -16.95 4.37
N LEU A 68 16.73 -16.36 5.35
CA LEU A 68 16.10 -15.57 6.42
C LEU A 68 15.41 -14.33 5.88
N VAL A 69 16.09 -13.56 5.01
CA VAL A 69 15.53 -12.35 4.41
C VAL A 69 14.32 -12.68 3.53
N LEU A 70 14.38 -13.74 2.73
CA LEU A 70 13.25 -14.17 1.91
C LEU A 70 12.03 -14.53 2.75
N LYS A 71 12.22 -15.25 3.87
CA LYS A 71 11.12 -15.59 4.79
C LYS A 71 10.43 -14.34 5.34
N GLU A 72 11.19 -13.32 5.71
CA GLU A 72 10.64 -12.05 6.16
C GLU A 72 9.88 -11.32 5.05
N LEU A 73 10.46 -11.27 3.84
CA LEU A 73 9.83 -10.61 2.69
C LEU A 73 8.50 -11.28 2.30
N TYR A 74 8.41 -12.60 2.30
CA TYR A 74 7.15 -13.31 2.03
C TYR A 74 6.05 -12.99 3.04
N ARG A 75 6.40 -12.90 4.33
CA ARG A 75 5.46 -12.49 5.38
C ARG A 75 4.94 -11.07 5.14
N ASN A 76 5.82 -10.14 4.76
CA ASN A 76 5.42 -8.76 4.52
C ASN A 76 4.51 -8.63 3.27
N VAL A 77 4.77 -9.41 2.22
CA VAL A 77 3.92 -9.46 1.03
C VAL A 77 2.52 -9.98 1.38
N SER A 78 2.42 -11.06 2.17
CA SER A 78 1.11 -11.61 2.56
C SER A 78 0.32 -10.68 3.48
N GLU A 79 0.97 -9.97 4.40
CA GLU A 79 0.32 -8.97 5.23
C GLU A 79 -0.20 -7.78 4.42
N SER A 80 0.59 -7.30 3.45
CA SER A 80 0.19 -6.21 2.55
C SER A 80 -1.02 -6.60 1.70
N THR A 81 -1.01 -7.78 1.08
CA THR A 81 -2.14 -8.26 0.28
C THR A 81 -3.39 -8.48 1.12
N HIS A 82 -3.24 -8.98 2.35
CA HIS A 82 -4.34 -9.10 3.30
C HIS A 82 -4.94 -7.73 3.66
N GLN A 83 -4.12 -6.72 3.96
CA GLN A 83 -4.60 -5.37 4.26
C GLN A 83 -5.35 -4.75 3.08
N VAL A 84 -4.84 -4.92 1.85
CA VAL A 84 -5.52 -4.46 0.63
C VAL A 84 -6.86 -5.17 0.45
N SER A 85 -6.90 -6.49 0.62
CA SER A 85 -8.13 -7.27 0.52
C SER A 85 -9.19 -6.82 1.54
N VAL A 86 -8.79 -6.57 2.80
CA VAL A 86 -9.70 -6.04 3.84
C VAL A 86 -10.23 -4.66 3.45
N LYS A 87 -9.39 -3.77 2.92
CA LYS A 87 -9.81 -2.45 2.44
C LYS A 87 -10.79 -2.55 1.29
N ASN A 88 -10.51 -3.41 0.29
CA ASN A 88 -11.39 -3.61 -0.85
C ASN A 88 -12.75 -4.18 -0.42
N ARG A 89 -12.78 -5.15 0.49
CA ARG A 89 -14.03 -5.70 1.03
C ARG A 89 -14.84 -4.65 1.79
N ARG A 90 -14.18 -3.82 2.62
CA ARG A 90 -14.84 -2.72 3.34
C ARG A 90 -15.40 -1.68 2.38
N TYR A 91 -14.66 -1.36 1.32
CA TYR A 91 -15.09 -0.43 0.29
C TYR A 91 -16.31 -0.97 -0.47
N ALA A 92 -16.30 -2.25 -0.87
CA ALA A 92 -17.45 -2.88 -1.50
C ALA A 92 -18.69 -2.85 -0.59
N ALA A 93 -18.55 -3.17 0.69
CA ALA A 93 -19.64 -3.07 1.65
C ALA A 93 -20.16 -1.63 1.81
N LEU A 94 -19.26 -0.64 1.83
CA LEU A 94 -19.65 0.77 1.87
C LEU A 94 -20.45 1.18 0.61
N LEU A 95 -20.03 0.73 -0.58
CA LEU A 95 -20.78 0.99 -1.81
C LEU A 95 -22.19 0.40 -1.76
N GLN A 96 -22.34 -0.83 -1.25
CA GLN A 96 -23.67 -1.43 -1.07
C GLN A 96 -24.53 -0.63 -0.10
N MET A 97 -23.97 -0.18 1.03
CA MET A 97 -24.70 0.64 1.99
C MET A 97 -25.12 2.00 1.44
N VAL A 98 -24.36 2.55 0.47
CA VAL A 98 -24.71 3.78 -0.25
C VAL A 98 -25.80 3.50 -1.28
N GLU A 99 -25.71 2.40 -2.03
CA GLU A 99 -26.71 2.00 -3.03
C GLU A 99 -28.06 1.65 -2.41
N ASP A 100 -28.05 0.93 -1.29
CA ASP A 100 -29.25 0.53 -0.57
C ASP A 100 -29.98 1.73 0.08
N ASP A 101 -29.31 2.88 0.22
CA ASP A 101 -29.79 4.15 0.81
C ASP A 101 -30.42 4.03 2.22
N THR A 102 -30.27 2.89 2.87
CA THR A 102 -30.88 2.60 4.18
C THR A 102 -30.02 3.07 5.35
N TYR A 103 -28.73 3.31 5.14
CA TYR A 103 -27.80 3.73 6.20
C TYR A 103 -27.23 5.14 6.01
N PHE A 104 -27.12 5.56 4.76
CA PHE A 104 -26.59 6.86 4.36
C PHE A 104 -27.66 7.81 3.80
N SER A 105 -28.95 7.47 3.94
CA SER A 105 -30.02 8.44 3.68
C SER A 105 -29.94 9.60 4.66
N GLU A 106 -30.37 10.76 4.18
CA GLU A 106 -30.42 12.02 4.94
C GLU A 106 -31.10 11.86 6.30
N ILE A 107 -32.29 11.24 6.29
CA ILE A 107 -33.08 10.98 7.50
C ILE A 107 -32.31 10.11 8.51
N GLU A 108 -31.68 9.03 8.05
CA GLU A 108 -30.95 8.12 8.95
C GLU A 108 -29.64 8.74 9.46
N MET A 109 -28.97 9.56 8.65
CA MET A 109 -27.82 10.34 9.09
C MET A 109 -28.19 11.40 10.14
N MET A 110 -29.28 12.14 9.92
CA MET A 110 -29.82 13.11 10.87
C MET A 110 -30.19 12.42 12.20
N LYS A 111 -30.93 11.30 12.15
CA LYS A 111 -31.31 10.54 13.36
C LYS A 111 -30.10 10.07 14.16
N ARG A 112 -29.04 9.63 13.48
CA ARG A 112 -27.84 9.08 14.14
C ARG A 112 -27.00 10.14 14.84
N ASN A 113 -26.87 11.33 14.27
CA ASN A 113 -26.17 12.44 14.90
C ASN A 113 -26.76 13.80 14.48
N PRO A 114 -27.82 14.27 15.17
CA PRO A 114 -28.52 15.49 14.78
C PRO A 114 -27.62 16.74 14.80
N LEU A 115 -26.72 16.84 15.79
CA LEU A 115 -25.83 18.00 15.90
C LEU A 115 -24.84 18.06 14.74
N LEU A 116 -24.22 16.93 14.39
CA LEU A 116 -23.28 16.86 13.28
C LEU A 116 -23.99 17.10 11.95
N TYR A 117 -25.21 16.60 11.80
CA TYR A 117 -26.04 16.85 10.63
C TYR A 117 -26.35 18.34 10.49
N GLU A 118 -26.78 19.03 11.55
CA GLU A 118 -27.01 20.48 11.50
C GLU A 118 -25.73 21.24 11.09
N GLN A 119 -24.57 20.85 11.63
CA GLN A 119 -23.28 21.49 11.35
C GLN A 119 -22.79 21.28 9.91
N LEU A 120 -23.11 20.16 9.27
CA LEU A 120 -22.56 19.81 7.96
C LEU A 120 -23.56 19.92 6.80
N VAL A 121 -24.85 19.81 7.11
CA VAL A 121 -25.95 19.80 6.12
C VAL A 121 -26.98 20.86 6.49
N GLY A 122 -27.58 20.76 7.68
CA GLY A 122 -28.75 21.56 8.07
C GLY A 122 -28.53 23.08 8.02
N GLN A 123 -27.34 23.58 8.36
CA GLN A 123 -27.04 25.02 8.29
C GLN A 123 -27.05 25.60 6.87
N TYR A 124 -26.96 24.75 5.85
CA TYR A 124 -26.98 25.15 4.44
C TYR A 124 -28.36 24.97 3.80
N LEU A 125 -29.32 24.35 4.50
CA LEU A 125 -30.70 24.21 4.04
C LEU A 125 -31.49 25.50 4.28
N THR A 126 -32.33 25.86 3.32
CA THR A 126 -33.30 26.96 3.46
C THR A 126 -34.44 26.59 4.40
N GLU A 127 -35.15 27.60 4.91
CA GLU A 127 -36.34 27.39 5.77
C GLU A 127 -37.48 26.63 5.07
N GLU A 128 -37.47 26.59 3.74
CA GLU A 128 -38.43 25.85 2.91
C GLU A 128 -38.03 24.38 2.79
N GLU A 129 -36.74 24.10 2.54
CA GLU A 129 -36.19 22.73 2.50
C GLU A 129 -36.33 22.05 3.86
N LYS A 130 -36.05 22.75 4.97
CA LYS A 130 -36.23 22.23 6.34
C LYS A 130 -37.68 21.86 6.69
N LYS A 131 -38.67 22.48 6.04
CA LYS A 131 -40.10 22.19 6.27
C LYS A 131 -40.63 21.04 5.42
N GLY A 132 -39.95 20.70 4.32
CA GLY A 132 -40.33 19.61 3.41
C GLY A 132 -39.94 18.20 3.88
N GLU A 133 -39.08 18.10 4.90
CA GLU A 133 -38.53 16.84 5.42
C GLU A 133 -39.24 16.29 6.68
N GLY A 134 -40.40 16.86 7.03
CA GLY A 134 -41.20 16.51 8.22
C GLY A 134 -42.28 15.46 7.98
#